data_AF-A0A971U7R4-F1
#
_entry.id   AF-A0A971U7R4-F1
#
_cell.length_a   1.000
_cell.length_b   1.000
_cell.length_c   1.000
_cell.angle_alpha   90.00
_cell.angle_beta   90.00
_cell.angle_gamma   90.00
#
_symmetry.space_group_name_H-M   'P 1'
#
loop_
_entity.id
_entity.type
_entity.pdbx_description
1 polymer ?
#
loop_
_entity_poly.entity_id
_entity_poly.type
_entity_poly.pdbx_seq_one_letter_code
_entity_poly.pdbx_strand_id
1 'polypeptide(L)'
;MRPDELPAVTVPPAIVEEAGINIGTLCHFFRNKEDIFLYSSKQTDIELVECVEQMTEHENDPILRYAVYRALEFKMIEKSDKIAELYLESYSSWRRTQMVIPINIERNRLYFHDYNQNFTKKDYYRLSMALRGMRLMYIAERVHTGVNKFKGYTPFIIETALAAFNVPKERREAAIARVMVIVRTYHGTVYGISF
;
A
#
# COMPACT_ATOMS: atom_id res chain seq x y z
N MET A 1 -19.21 1.21 26.91
CA MET A 1 -18.69 -0.18 26.84
C MET A 1 -17.98 -0.44 28.15
N ARG A 2 -18.31 -1.50 28.89
CA ARG A 2 -17.68 -1.82 30.18
C ARG A 2 -16.23 -2.30 29.94
N PRO A 3 -15.26 -2.05 30.85
CA PRO A 3 -13.84 -2.35 30.63
C PRO A 3 -13.45 -3.84 30.72
N ASP A 4 -14.39 -4.77 30.96
CA ASP A 4 -14.05 -6.07 31.55
C ASP A 4 -14.39 -7.28 30.66
N GLU A 5 -14.90 -7.07 29.45
CA GLU A 5 -15.15 -8.16 28.50
C GLU A 5 -14.29 -7.96 27.26
N LEU A 6 -13.07 -8.52 27.28
CA LEU A 6 -12.31 -8.75 26.06
C LEU A 6 -13.16 -9.66 25.16
N PRO A 7 -13.46 -9.25 23.90
CA PRO A 7 -14.23 -10.10 23.00
C PRO A 7 -13.53 -11.46 22.87
N ALA A 8 -14.32 -12.54 22.91
CA ALA A 8 -13.80 -13.89 22.75
C ALA A 8 -12.93 -13.98 21.50
N VAL A 9 -11.75 -14.60 21.64
CA VAL A 9 -10.83 -14.79 20.52
C VAL A 9 -11.51 -15.64 19.47
N THR A 10 -11.74 -15.05 18.29
CA THR A 10 -12.53 -15.66 17.23
C THR A 10 -11.71 -15.70 15.95
N VAL A 11 -11.06 -16.83 15.73
CA VAL A 11 -10.38 -17.14 14.47
C VAL A 11 -11.25 -18.12 13.67
N PRO A 12 -11.56 -17.85 12.39
CA PRO A 12 -12.38 -18.74 11.57
C PRO A 12 -11.82 -20.17 11.46
N PRO A 13 -12.65 -21.22 11.61
CA PRO A 13 -12.21 -22.61 11.50
C PRO A 13 -11.48 -22.94 10.19
N ALA A 14 -11.90 -22.36 9.07
CA ALA A 14 -11.26 -22.56 7.77
C ALA A 14 -9.78 -22.12 7.75
N ILE A 15 -9.40 -21.10 8.53
CA ILE A 15 -7.99 -20.67 8.63
C ILE A 15 -7.18 -21.68 9.44
N VAL A 16 -7.76 -22.23 10.50
CA VAL A 16 -7.13 -23.26 11.34
C VAL A 16 -6.89 -24.53 10.53
N GLU A 17 -7.90 -24.95 9.75
CA GLU A 17 -7.85 -26.11 8.87
C GLU A 17 -6.77 -25.95 7.79
N GLU A 18 -6.75 -24.82 7.07
CA GLU A 18 -5.76 -24.54 6.03
C GLU A 18 -4.33 -24.42 6.59
N ALA A 19 -4.17 -23.81 7.77
CA ALA A 19 -2.86 -23.65 8.41
C ALA A 19 -2.31 -24.96 8.99
N GLY A 20 -3.14 -26.00 9.15
CA GLY A 20 -2.75 -27.29 9.72
C GLY A 20 -2.27 -27.22 11.18
N ILE A 21 -2.61 -26.16 11.91
CA ILE A 21 -2.24 -25.97 13.32
C ILE A 21 -3.48 -25.99 14.20
N ASN A 22 -3.32 -26.27 15.50
CA ASN A 22 -4.46 -26.23 16.41
C ASN A 22 -4.91 -24.78 16.68
N ILE A 23 -6.19 -24.61 17.01
CA ILE A 23 -6.79 -23.29 17.28
C ILE A 23 -6.13 -22.58 18.47
N GLY A 24 -5.67 -23.32 19.48
CA GLY A 24 -4.99 -22.75 20.65
C GLY A 24 -3.67 -22.06 20.31
N THR A 25 -2.88 -22.65 19.40
CA THR A 25 -1.65 -22.07 18.87
C THR A 25 -1.93 -20.81 18.06
N LEU A 26 -2.96 -20.82 17.20
CA LEU A 26 -3.31 -19.64 16.41
C LEU A 26 -3.86 -18.51 17.28
N CYS A 27 -4.68 -18.84 18.28
CA CYS A 27 -5.22 -17.92 19.29
C CYS A 27 -4.14 -17.36 20.24
N HIS A 28 -3.00 -18.05 20.38
CA HIS A 28 -1.84 -17.53 21.13
C HIS A 28 -1.21 -16.32 20.41
N PHE A 29 -1.14 -16.34 19.08
CA PHE A 29 -0.53 -15.27 18.28
C PHE A 29 -1.53 -14.19 17.87
N PHE A 30 -2.80 -14.54 17.66
CA PHE A 30 -3.81 -13.63 17.13
C PHE A 30 -5.11 -13.67 17.93
N ARG A 31 -5.64 -12.50 18.26
CA ARG A 31 -6.88 -12.42 19.06
C ARG A 31 -8.14 -12.51 18.20
N ASN A 32 -8.04 -12.32 16.88
CA ASN A 32 -9.18 -12.44 15.96
C ASN A 32 -8.69 -12.43 14.51
N LYS A 33 -9.61 -12.65 13.57
CA LYS A 33 -9.36 -12.52 12.11
C LYS A 33 -8.75 -11.17 11.72
N GLU A 34 -9.13 -10.08 12.38
CA GLU A 34 -8.61 -8.75 12.05
C GLU A 34 -7.11 -8.64 12.39
N ASP A 35 -6.66 -9.20 13.51
CA ASP A 35 -5.23 -9.21 13.86
C ASP A 35 -4.39 -10.01 12.85
N ILE A 36 -4.91 -11.15 12.36
CA ILE A 36 -4.28 -11.94 11.28
C ILE A 36 -4.17 -11.08 10.01
N PHE A 37 -5.25 -10.38 9.66
CA PHE A 37 -5.28 -9.49 8.49
C PHE A 37 -4.29 -8.33 8.63
N LEU A 38 -4.22 -7.68 9.79
CA LEU A 38 -3.29 -6.57 10.05
C LEU A 38 -1.83 -7.04 9.91
N TYR A 39 -1.50 -8.21 10.46
CA TYR A 39 -0.17 -8.81 10.37
C TYR A 39 0.19 -9.18 8.93
N SER A 40 -0.68 -9.92 8.25
CA SER A 40 -0.49 -10.31 6.85
C SER A 40 -0.32 -9.07 5.97
N SER A 41 -1.19 -8.08 6.11
CA SER A 41 -1.10 -6.85 5.31
C SER A 41 0.14 -6.01 5.65
N LYS A 42 0.77 -6.15 6.83
CA LYS A 42 2.07 -5.51 7.15
C LYS A 42 3.21 -6.25 6.45
N GLN A 43 3.20 -7.58 6.47
CA GLN A 43 4.18 -8.39 5.75
C GLN A 43 4.12 -8.10 4.23
N THR A 44 2.90 -7.94 3.73
CA THR A 44 2.61 -7.50 2.37
C THR A 44 3.29 -6.17 2.03
N ASP A 45 3.25 -5.18 2.92
CA ASP A 45 3.94 -3.90 2.69
C ASP A 45 5.48 -4.07 2.65
N ILE A 46 6.04 -5.00 3.43
CA ILE A 46 7.50 -5.28 3.48
C ILE A 46 7.96 -5.89 2.15
N GLU A 47 7.30 -6.95 1.68
CA GLU A 47 7.64 -7.58 0.39
C GLU A 47 7.54 -6.59 -0.78
N LEU A 48 6.55 -5.69 -0.74
CA LEU A 48 6.41 -4.65 -1.76
C LEU A 48 7.58 -3.66 -1.74
N VAL A 49 8.08 -3.30 -0.55
CA VAL A 49 9.29 -2.46 -0.42
C VAL A 49 10.51 -3.18 -0.99
N GLU A 50 10.73 -4.45 -0.64
CA GLU A 50 11.86 -5.24 -1.15
C GLU A 50 11.83 -5.34 -2.68
N CYS A 51 10.65 -5.55 -3.28
CA CYS A 51 10.49 -5.57 -4.73
C CYS A 51 10.80 -4.21 -5.36
N VAL A 52 10.38 -3.11 -4.73
CA VAL A 52 10.70 -1.75 -5.20
C VAL A 52 12.20 -1.50 -5.13
N GLU A 53 12.87 -1.95 -4.06
CA GLU A 53 14.33 -1.84 -3.92
C GLU A 53 15.05 -2.60 -5.03
N GLN A 54 14.63 -3.83 -5.35
CA GLN A 54 15.15 -4.59 -6.49
C GLN A 54 14.91 -3.87 -7.83
N MET A 55 13.69 -3.36 -8.05
CA MET A 55 13.31 -2.62 -9.27
C MET A 55 14.06 -1.30 -9.44
N THR A 56 14.66 -0.78 -8.37
CA THR A 56 15.35 0.52 -8.33
C THR A 56 16.78 0.41 -7.81
N GLU A 57 17.39 -0.78 -7.88
CA GLU A 57 18.71 -1.06 -7.32
C GLU A 57 19.81 -0.13 -7.88
N HIS A 58 19.68 0.23 -9.16
CA HIS A 58 20.59 1.13 -9.87
C HIS A 58 20.12 2.60 -9.88
N GLU A 59 18.99 2.88 -9.22
CA GLU A 59 18.35 4.19 -9.23
C GLU A 59 18.45 4.81 -7.83
N ASN A 60 19.35 5.77 -7.64
CA ASN A 60 19.45 6.49 -6.36
C ASN A 60 18.48 7.67 -6.28
N ASP A 61 17.20 7.39 -6.51
CA ASP A 61 16.17 8.42 -6.68
C ASP A 61 14.97 8.14 -5.76
N PRO A 62 14.81 8.88 -4.64
CA PRO A 62 13.69 8.68 -3.72
C PRO A 62 12.33 8.98 -4.37
N ILE A 63 12.28 9.89 -5.34
CA ILE A 63 11.04 10.24 -6.04
C ILE A 63 10.63 9.10 -6.96
N LEU A 64 11.59 8.51 -7.67
CA LEU A 64 11.35 7.34 -8.49
C LEU A 64 10.93 6.15 -7.62
N ARG A 65 11.59 5.90 -6.48
CA ARG A 65 11.22 4.82 -5.55
C ARG A 65 9.79 4.95 -5.04
N TYR A 66 9.38 6.16 -4.64
CA TYR A 66 7.99 6.43 -4.27
C TYR A 66 7.03 6.08 -5.41
N ALA A 67 7.33 6.55 -6.61
CA ALA A 67 6.46 6.40 -7.77
C ALA A 67 6.38 4.93 -8.25
N VAL A 68 7.50 4.18 -8.22
CA VAL A 68 7.54 2.75 -8.51
C VAL A 68 6.73 1.97 -7.48
N TYR A 69 6.84 2.26 -6.19
CA TYR A 69 6.00 1.64 -5.16
C TYR A 69 4.52 1.82 -5.47
N ARG A 70 4.09 3.06 -5.76
CA ARG A 70 2.67 3.36 -6.05
C ARG A 70 2.19 2.65 -7.31
N ALA A 71 3.01 2.61 -8.35
CA ALA A 71 2.65 1.90 -9.57
C ALA A 71 2.60 0.37 -9.36
N LEU A 72 3.54 -0.21 -8.61
CA LEU A 72 3.51 -1.63 -8.30
C LEU A 72 2.25 -1.99 -7.48
N GLU A 73 1.90 -1.18 -6.47
CA GLU A 73 0.65 -1.29 -5.71
C GLU A 73 -0.58 -1.34 -6.65
N PHE A 74 -0.70 -0.42 -7.60
CA PHE A 74 -1.81 -0.44 -8.55
C PHE A 74 -1.76 -1.64 -9.50
N LYS A 75 -0.57 -2.07 -9.94
CA LYS A 75 -0.42 -3.28 -10.76
C LYS A 75 -0.90 -4.53 -10.01
N MET A 76 -0.68 -4.59 -8.69
CA MET A 76 -1.22 -5.66 -7.82
C MET A 76 -2.73 -5.65 -7.79
N ILE A 77 -3.33 -4.49 -7.49
CA ILE A 77 -4.79 -4.30 -7.41
C ILE A 77 -5.46 -4.73 -8.71
N GLU A 78 -4.83 -4.43 -9.85
CA GLU A 78 -5.38 -4.68 -11.18
C GLU A 78 -5.28 -6.14 -11.65
N LYS A 79 -4.61 -7.00 -10.90
CA LYS A 79 -4.28 -8.36 -11.33
C LYS A 79 -5.39 -9.38 -11.11
N SER A 80 -6.17 -9.24 -10.04
CA SER A 80 -7.35 -10.08 -9.82
C SER A 80 -8.34 -9.41 -8.89
N ASP A 81 -9.61 -9.74 -9.03
CA ASP A 81 -10.68 -9.18 -8.20
C ASP A 81 -10.48 -9.50 -6.71
N LYS A 82 -9.98 -10.71 -6.39
CA LYS A 82 -9.66 -11.12 -5.02
C LYS A 82 -8.62 -10.21 -4.36
N ILE A 83 -7.59 -9.81 -5.11
CA ILE A 83 -6.57 -8.87 -4.60
C ILE A 83 -7.20 -7.48 -4.45
N ALA A 84 -7.98 -7.02 -5.42
CA ALA A 84 -8.64 -5.73 -5.35
C ALA A 84 -9.56 -5.63 -4.11
N GLU A 85 -10.35 -6.66 -3.82
CA GLU A 85 -11.18 -6.78 -2.62
C GLU A 85 -10.35 -6.71 -1.33
N LEU A 86 -9.22 -7.45 -1.27
CA LEU A 86 -8.32 -7.42 -0.11
C LEU A 86 -7.72 -6.02 0.12
N TYR A 87 -7.32 -5.33 -0.96
CA TYR A 87 -6.86 -3.95 -0.89
C TYR A 87 -7.99 -3.00 -0.44
N LEU A 88 -9.23 -3.21 -0.89
CA LEU A 88 -10.37 -2.42 -0.48
C LEU A 88 -10.63 -2.55 1.02
N GLU A 89 -10.61 -3.78 1.55
CA GLU A 89 -10.72 -4.05 2.99
C GLU A 89 -9.58 -3.35 3.77
N SER A 90 -8.34 -3.41 3.26
CA SER A 90 -7.17 -2.79 3.91
C SER A 90 -7.24 -1.27 3.93
N TYR A 91 -7.71 -0.67 2.83
CA TYR A 91 -7.87 0.78 2.72
C TYR A 91 -9.05 1.31 3.53
N SER A 92 -10.10 0.50 3.72
CA SER A 92 -11.30 0.85 4.48
C SER A 92 -11.13 0.66 6.00
N SER A 93 -10.15 -0.11 6.45
CA SER A 93 -9.87 -0.32 7.88
C SER A 93 -9.21 0.91 8.53
N TRP A 94 -9.84 1.43 9.58
CA TRP A 94 -9.24 2.49 10.41
C TRP A 94 -8.03 1.99 11.20
N ARG A 95 -8.07 0.75 11.73
CA ARG A 95 -6.93 0.15 12.43
C ARG A 95 -5.71 0.03 11.49
N ARG A 96 -5.90 -0.39 10.24
CA ARG A 96 -4.83 -0.33 9.21
C ARG A 96 -4.33 1.09 9.00
N THR A 97 -5.24 2.05 8.89
CA THR A 97 -4.88 3.46 8.68
C THR A 97 -4.01 4.00 9.82
N GLN A 98 -4.37 3.73 11.09
CA GLN A 98 -3.58 4.10 12.26
C GLN A 98 -2.19 3.46 12.27
N MET A 99 -2.07 2.24 11.73
CA MET A 99 -0.79 1.54 11.63
C MET A 99 0.11 2.12 10.52
N VAL A 100 -0.42 2.39 9.32
CA VAL A 100 0.39 2.75 8.14
C VAL A 100 0.70 4.24 8.03
N ILE A 101 -0.16 5.13 8.56
CA ILE A 101 0.01 6.58 8.40
C ILE A 101 1.30 7.09 9.05
N PRO A 102 1.67 6.72 10.28
CA PRO A 102 2.95 7.15 10.88
C PRO A 102 4.16 6.72 10.04
N ILE A 103 4.15 5.48 9.52
CA ILE A 103 5.22 4.93 8.66
C ILE A 103 5.32 5.73 7.36
N ASN A 104 4.17 6.02 6.74
CA ASN A 104 4.10 6.82 5.52
C ASN A 104 4.59 8.25 5.74
N ILE A 105 4.28 8.87 6.89
CA ILE A 105 4.74 10.23 7.19
C ILE A 105 6.27 10.27 7.24
N GLU A 106 6.92 9.35 7.97
CA GLU A 106 8.38 9.33 8.05
C GLU A 106 9.00 9.03 6.69
N ARG A 107 8.46 8.06 5.95
CA ARG A 107 8.94 7.72 4.59
C ARG A 107 8.78 8.90 3.62
N ASN A 108 7.62 9.54 3.60
CA ASN A 108 7.36 10.71 2.75
C ASN A 108 8.27 11.88 3.14
N ARG A 109 8.51 12.09 4.44
CA ARG A 109 9.48 13.09 4.89
C ARG A 109 10.87 12.79 4.32
N LEU A 110 11.35 11.55 4.40
CA LEU A 110 12.64 11.16 3.84
C LEU A 110 12.72 11.37 2.32
N TYR A 111 11.65 11.09 1.58
CA TYR A 111 11.66 11.19 0.11
C TYR A 111 11.46 12.60 -0.42
N PHE A 112 10.72 13.44 0.30
CA PHE A 112 10.25 14.72 -0.22
C PHE A 112 10.80 15.94 0.55
N HIS A 113 11.69 15.75 1.54
CA HIS A 113 12.20 16.85 2.36
C HIS A 113 12.80 17.99 1.53
N ASP A 114 13.57 17.67 0.49
CA ASP A 114 14.25 18.66 -0.35
C ASP A 114 13.27 19.63 -1.03
N TYR A 115 12.05 19.18 -1.30
CA TYR A 115 10.97 19.97 -1.91
C TYR A 115 10.03 20.60 -0.87
N ASN A 116 10.13 20.20 0.40
CA ASN A 116 9.17 20.53 1.45
C ASN A 116 9.87 20.83 2.79
N GLN A 117 10.94 21.63 2.77
CA GLN A 117 11.77 21.90 3.96
C GLN A 117 10.97 22.50 5.12
N ASN A 118 9.91 23.26 4.79
CA ASN A 118 9.03 23.91 5.76
C ASN A 118 7.84 23.04 6.21
N PHE A 119 7.66 21.82 5.67
CA PHE A 119 6.55 20.97 6.06
C PHE A 119 6.72 20.44 7.48
N THR A 120 5.66 20.55 8.25
CA THR A 120 5.55 19.92 9.55
C THR A 120 5.05 18.47 9.41
N LYS A 121 5.15 17.69 10.49
CA LYS A 121 4.52 16.36 10.57
C LYS A 121 3.02 16.39 10.24
N LYS A 122 2.33 17.49 10.57
CA LYS A 122 0.90 17.68 10.30
C LYS A 122 0.60 17.84 8.82
N ASP A 123 1.50 18.45 8.06
CA ASP A 123 1.34 18.64 6.61
C ASP A 123 1.53 17.32 5.88
N TYR A 124 2.55 16.54 6.25
CA TYR A 124 2.71 15.17 5.78
C TYR A 124 1.51 14.28 6.15
N TYR A 125 0.94 14.43 7.35
CA TYR A 125 -0.26 13.70 7.75
C TYR A 125 -1.46 14.02 6.85
N ARG A 126 -1.76 15.31 6.63
CA ARG A 126 -2.87 15.77 5.79
C ARG A 126 -2.75 15.22 4.36
N LEU A 127 -1.58 15.35 3.76
CA LEU A 127 -1.33 14.83 2.41
C LEU A 127 -1.42 13.31 2.37
N SER A 128 -0.82 12.60 3.34
CA SER A 128 -0.88 11.14 3.38
C SER A 128 -2.32 10.63 3.48
N MET A 129 -3.17 11.31 4.26
CA MET A 129 -4.61 11.01 4.36
C MET A 129 -5.35 11.31 3.05
N ALA A 130 -5.14 12.48 2.44
CA ALA A 130 -5.78 12.85 1.18
C ALA A 130 -5.42 11.86 0.05
N LEU A 131 -4.13 11.55 -0.09
CA LEU A 131 -3.64 10.60 -1.10
C LEU A 131 -4.11 9.18 -0.82
N ARG A 132 -4.32 8.80 0.45
CA ARG A 132 -4.94 7.51 0.81
C ARG A 132 -6.41 7.47 0.38
N GLY A 133 -7.16 8.55 0.58
CA GLY A 133 -8.54 8.67 0.12
C GLY A 133 -8.68 8.56 -1.41
N MET A 134 -7.81 9.24 -2.16
CA MET A 134 -7.77 9.10 -3.63
C MET A 134 -7.51 7.66 -4.07
N ARG A 135 -6.57 6.97 -3.41
CA ARG A 135 -6.29 5.54 -3.67
C ARG A 135 -7.45 4.63 -3.29
N LEU A 136 -8.10 4.88 -2.16
CA LEU A 136 -9.30 4.14 -1.76
C LEU A 136 -10.38 4.22 -2.84
N MET A 137 -10.62 5.40 -3.42
CA MET A 137 -11.61 5.54 -4.49
C MET A 137 -11.22 4.82 -5.77
N TYR A 138 -9.94 4.84 -6.15
CA TYR A 138 -9.45 4.03 -7.27
C TYR A 138 -9.73 2.53 -7.05
N ILE A 139 -9.40 2.02 -5.86
CA ILE A 139 -9.60 0.61 -5.52
C ILE A 139 -11.10 0.27 -5.49
N ALA A 140 -11.92 1.11 -4.84
CA ALA A 140 -13.35 0.90 -4.75
C ALA A 140 -14.01 0.84 -6.13
N GLU A 141 -13.67 1.77 -7.03
CA GLU A 141 -14.18 1.74 -8.40
C GLU A 141 -13.70 0.49 -9.16
N ARG A 142 -12.43 0.10 -9.01
CA ARG A 142 -11.92 -1.13 -9.63
C ARG A 142 -12.68 -2.36 -9.17
N VAL A 143 -12.99 -2.48 -7.87
CA VAL A 143 -13.78 -3.60 -7.32
C VAL A 143 -15.20 -3.62 -7.90
N HIS A 144 -15.88 -2.47 -7.98
CA HIS A 144 -17.26 -2.42 -8.45
C HIS A 144 -17.42 -2.59 -9.97
N THR A 145 -16.45 -2.11 -10.74
CA THR A 145 -16.57 -2.05 -12.21
C THR A 145 -15.84 -3.18 -12.92
N GLY A 146 -14.83 -3.79 -12.30
CA GLY A 146 -13.95 -4.76 -12.98
C GLY A 146 -12.98 -4.14 -13.99
N VAL A 147 -13.09 -2.83 -14.28
CA VAL A 147 -12.37 -2.18 -15.38
C VAL A 147 -10.93 -1.91 -14.97
N ASN A 148 -9.98 -2.41 -15.76
CA ASN A 148 -8.57 -2.12 -15.56
C ASN A 148 -8.24 -0.68 -16.00
N LYS A 149 -7.80 0.13 -15.05
CA LYS A 149 -7.50 1.55 -15.26
C LYS A 149 -6.03 1.90 -15.10
N PHE A 150 -5.16 0.90 -14.94
CA PHE A 150 -3.74 1.06 -14.68
C PHE A 150 -3.08 2.10 -15.60
N LYS A 151 -3.18 1.92 -16.93
CA LYS A 151 -2.47 2.78 -17.90
C LYS A 151 -2.92 4.25 -17.88
N GLY A 152 -4.20 4.52 -17.57
CA GLY A 152 -4.76 5.87 -17.60
C GLY A 152 -4.65 6.60 -16.26
N TYR A 153 -4.97 5.91 -15.17
CA TYR A 153 -5.11 6.53 -13.85
C TYR A 153 -3.84 6.46 -13.00
N THR A 154 -3.00 5.43 -13.16
CA THR A 154 -1.76 5.33 -12.37
C THR A 154 -0.83 6.53 -12.59
N PRO A 155 -0.54 6.97 -13.84
CA PRO A 155 0.25 8.18 -14.07
C PRO A 155 -0.36 9.42 -13.42
N PHE A 156 -1.68 9.60 -13.53
CA PHE A 156 -2.41 10.74 -12.97
C PHE A 156 -2.34 10.78 -11.43
N ILE A 157 -2.57 9.64 -10.78
CA ILE A 157 -2.52 9.54 -9.30
C ILE A 157 -1.09 9.81 -8.79
N ILE A 158 -0.07 9.28 -9.48
CA ILE A 158 1.33 9.54 -9.14
C ILE A 158 1.67 11.01 -9.36
N GLU A 159 1.28 11.60 -10.49
CA GLU A 159 1.47 13.03 -10.77
C GLU A 159 0.88 13.89 -9.67
N THR A 160 -0.39 13.63 -9.31
CA THR A 160 -1.11 14.36 -8.26
C THR A 160 -0.39 14.25 -6.92
N ALA A 161 0.10 13.05 -6.56
CA ALA A 161 0.85 12.83 -5.33
C ALA A 161 2.17 13.61 -5.30
N LEU A 162 2.94 13.53 -6.38
CA LEU A 162 4.22 14.24 -6.49
C LEU A 162 4.01 15.78 -6.51
N ALA A 163 2.96 16.26 -7.16
CA ALA A 163 2.59 17.67 -7.18
C ALA A 163 2.18 18.16 -5.78
N ALA A 164 1.44 17.36 -5.03
CA ALA A 164 1.06 17.68 -3.65
C ALA A 164 2.27 17.78 -2.69
N PHE A 165 3.38 17.11 -3.03
CA PHE A 165 4.68 17.24 -2.36
C PHE A 165 5.62 18.22 -3.07
N ASN A 166 5.10 19.19 -3.84
CA ASN A 166 5.86 20.27 -4.46
C ASN A 166 7.04 19.83 -5.35
N VAL A 167 7.04 18.58 -5.84
CA VAL A 167 8.07 18.10 -6.78
C VAL A 167 7.93 18.86 -8.10
N PRO A 168 9.00 19.46 -8.67
CA PRO A 168 8.92 20.23 -9.92
C PRO A 168 8.34 19.45 -11.09
N LYS A 169 7.60 20.11 -11.99
CA LYS A 169 6.82 19.46 -13.05
C LYS A 169 7.68 18.55 -13.94
N GLU A 170 8.82 19.06 -14.40
CA GLU A 170 9.76 18.33 -15.26
C GLU A 170 10.28 17.07 -14.56
N ARG A 171 10.48 17.16 -13.24
CA ARG A 171 10.90 16.03 -12.41
C ARG A 171 9.79 14.99 -12.26
N ARG A 172 8.53 15.42 -12.11
CA ARG A 172 7.36 14.52 -12.05
C ARG A 172 7.19 13.77 -13.37
N GLU A 173 7.25 14.46 -14.49
CA GLU A 173 7.10 13.89 -15.83
C GLU A 173 8.19 12.85 -16.12
N ALA A 174 9.45 13.18 -15.82
CA ALA A 174 10.57 12.25 -15.97
C ALA A 174 10.41 10.99 -15.10
N ALA A 175 10.00 11.15 -13.83
CA ALA A 175 9.76 10.03 -12.93
C ALA A 175 8.63 9.12 -13.46
N ILE A 176 7.49 9.69 -13.86
CA ILE A 176 6.35 8.94 -14.39
C ILE A 176 6.73 8.16 -15.65
N ALA A 177 7.44 8.79 -16.59
CA ALA A 177 7.91 8.11 -17.79
C ALA A 177 8.80 6.90 -17.44
N ARG A 178 9.72 7.06 -16.49
CA ARG A 178 10.63 6.00 -16.03
C ARG A 178 9.89 4.87 -15.32
N VAL A 179 8.93 5.19 -14.44
CA VAL A 179 8.09 4.21 -13.73
C VAL A 179 7.37 3.29 -14.70
N MET A 180 6.75 3.84 -15.74
CA MET A 180 5.98 3.04 -16.70
C MET A 180 6.85 2.06 -17.49
N VAL A 181 8.14 2.37 -17.68
CA VAL A 181 9.13 1.43 -18.23
C VAL A 181 9.45 0.34 -17.21
N ILE A 182 9.89 0.72 -16.01
CA ILE A 182 10.32 -0.22 -14.94
C ILE A 182 9.22 -1.24 -14.62
N VAL A 183 8.00 -0.77 -14.42
CA VAL A 183 6.87 -1.63 -14.02
C VAL A 183 6.41 -2.55 -15.15
N ARG A 184 6.61 -2.15 -16.41
CA ARG A 184 6.33 -2.98 -17.58
C ARG A 184 7.35 -4.10 -17.76
N THR A 185 8.62 -3.86 -17.45
CA THR A 185 9.72 -4.83 -17.64
C THR A 185 9.97 -5.73 -16.44
N TYR A 186 9.30 -5.47 -15.31
CA TYR A 186 9.48 -6.27 -14.10
C TYR A 186 8.78 -7.63 -14.19
N HIS A 187 9.57 -8.68 -14.00
CA HIS A 187 9.17 -10.09 -14.03
C HIS A 187 9.46 -10.82 -12.71
N GLY A 188 9.08 -10.21 -11.59
CA GLY A 188 9.23 -10.80 -10.27
C GLY A 188 7.90 -11.28 -9.70
N THR A 189 7.95 -11.73 -8.44
CA THR A 189 6.80 -12.27 -7.73
C THR A 189 6.56 -11.42 -6.48
N VAL A 190 5.32 -10.95 -6.32
CA VAL A 190 4.88 -10.22 -5.11
C VAL A 190 3.70 -11.01 -4.53
N TYR A 191 3.72 -11.38 -3.26
CA TYR A 191 2.69 -12.22 -2.63
C TYR A 191 2.50 -13.60 -3.30
N GLY A 192 3.57 -14.19 -3.84
CA GLY A 192 3.45 -15.45 -4.61
C GLY A 192 2.81 -15.27 -5.99
N ILE A 193 2.61 -14.04 -6.45
CA ILE A 193 1.93 -13.70 -7.69
C ILE A 193 2.94 -13.09 -8.70
N SER A 194 3.26 -13.81 -9.79
CA SER A 194 4.34 -13.49 -10.74
C SER A 194 3.94 -12.53 -11.87
N PHE A 195 4.74 -11.50 -12.16
CA PHE A 195 4.42 -10.34 -13.01
C PHE A 195 5.07 -10.29 -14.40
#